data_AF-A0A3P9I315-F1
#
_entry.id   AF-A0A3P9I315-F1
#
_cell.length_a   1.000
_cell.length_b   1.000
_cell.length_c   1.000
_cell.angle_alpha   90.00
_cell.angle_beta   90.00
_cell.angle_gamma   90.00
#
_symmetry.space_group_name_H-M   'P 1'
#
loop_
_entity.id
_entity.type
_entity.pdbx_description
1 polymer ?
#
loop_
_entity_poly.entity_id
_entity_poly.type
_entity_poly.pdbx_seq_one_letter_code
_entity_poly.pdbx_strand_id
1 'polypeptide(L)'
;MDVSVMMAFGQQFWDGEECQSLCSCNGVTGVVSCVPHSCGPDEACRVVDGEFGCHPNPRGTCSASGDPHYLTFDGKTYDFQGTCRYVLAEVCNSSNGLHQFSVEAKNEPWNGLPVSITAEVAVTVF
;
A
#
# COMPACT_ATOMS: atom_id res chain seq x y z
N MET A 1 22.14 -23.01 10.77
CA MET A 1 23.15 -21.97 11.00
C MET A 1 22.49 -20.97 11.91
N ASP A 2 22.74 -21.05 13.21
CA ASP A 2 22.26 -20.02 14.14
C ASP A 2 23.06 -18.75 13.85
N VAL A 3 22.39 -17.73 13.31
CA VAL A 3 22.99 -16.40 13.16
C VAL A 3 22.93 -15.74 14.53
N SER A 4 23.99 -15.88 15.31
CA SER A 4 24.12 -15.16 16.58
C SER A 4 24.40 -13.68 16.29
N VAL A 5 23.37 -12.85 16.30
CA VAL A 5 23.51 -11.39 16.22
C VAL A 5 23.91 -10.86 17.60
N MET A 6 25.05 -10.20 17.71
CA MET A 6 25.44 -9.48 18.93
C MET A 6 24.59 -8.21 19.05
N MET A 7 23.77 -8.12 20.10
CA MET A 7 22.91 -6.96 20.34
C MET A 7 23.56 -5.95 21.28
N ALA A 8 23.44 -4.66 20.96
CA ALA A 8 23.91 -3.58 21.81
C ALA A 8 22.99 -3.37 23.03
N PHE A 9 23.50 -2.68 24.06
CA PHE A 9 22.72 -2.31 25.24
C PHE A 9 21.46 -1.53 24.83
N GLY A 10 20.28 -2.03 25.23
CA GLY A 10 18.99 -1.38 24.95
C GLY A 10 18.50 -1.53 23.52
N GLN A 11 19.20 -2.29 22.67
CA GLN A 11 18.76 -2.54 21.29
C GLN A 11 17.42 -3.30 21.28
N GLN A 12 16.54 -2.88 20.37
CA GLN A 12 15.25 -3.49 20.14
C GLN A 12 15.20 -4.23 18.81
N PHE A 13 14.37 -5.26 18.73
CA PHE A 13 14.13 -6.00 17.50
C PHE A 13 12.73 -6.62 17.49
N TRP A 14 12.22 -6.86 16.29
CA TRP A 14 10.93 -7.49 16.05
C TRP A 14 11.07 -9.01 16.01
N ASP A 15 10.10 -9.71 16.60
CA ASP A 15 9.99 -11.17 16.59
C ASP A 15 8.57 -11.62 16.21
N GLY A 16 8.49 -12.78 15.55
CA GLY A 16 7.25 -13.33 14.96
C GLY A 16 7.01 -12.93 13.50
N GLU A 17 6.34 -13.79 12.74
CA GLU A 17 6.12 -13.64 11.28
C GLU A 17 5.34 -12.36 10.91
N GLU A 18 4.52 -11.86 11.83
CA GLU A 18 3.73 -10.63 11.67
C GLU A 18 4.10 -9.55 12.70
N CYS A 19 5.35 -9.55 13.18
CA CYS A 19 5.86 -8.55 14.14
C CYS A 19 5.05 -8.56 15.45
N GLN A 20 4.65 -9.75 15.89
CA GLN A 20 3.76 -9.94 17.06
C GLN A 20 4.45 -9.59 18.39
N SER A 21 5.77 -9.47 18.39
CA SER A 21 6.56 -9.14 19.57
C SER A 21 7.63 -8.09 19.28
N LEU A 22 7.78 -7.13 20.20
CA LEU A 22 8.92 -6.22 20.24
C LEU A 22 9.80 -6.58 21.44
N CYS A 23 11.03 -6.97 21.16
CA CYS A 23 11.99 -7.45 22.15
C CYS A 23 13.06 -6.40 22.42
N SER A 24 13.58 -6.37 23.65
CA SER A 24 14.70 -5.53 24.06
C SER A 24 15.71 -6.33 24.86
N CYS A 25 16.99 -6.10 24.61
CA CYS A 25 18.07 -6.72 25.38
C CYS A 25 18.49 -5.83 26.56
N ASN A 26 18.37 -6.36 27.78
CA ASN A 26 18.98 -5.74 28.94
C ASN A 26 20.50 -5.97 28.89
N GLY A 27 21.27 -4.95 28.52
CA GLY A 27 22.72 -5.14 28.35
C GLY A 27 23.54 -5.24 29.64
N VAL A 28 22.92 -5.15 30.83
CA VAL A 28 23.59 -5.49 32.11
C VAL A 28 23.44 -6.98 32.41
N THR A 29 22.25 -7.54 32.22
CA THR A 29 21.95 -8.94 32.56
C THR A 29 22.06 -9.90 31.37
N GLY A 30 22.06 -9.37 30.14
CA GLY A 30 21.95 -10.14 28.89
C GLY A 30 20.57 -10.75 28.65
N VAL A 31 19.58 -10.45 29.50
CA VAL A 31 18.23 -11.02 29.39
C VAL A 31 17.43 -10.26 28.34
N VAL A 32 16.83 -11.00 27.42
CA VAL A 32 15.87 -10.47 26.44
C VAL A 32 14.47 -10.49 27.03
N SER A 33 13.77 -9.37 26.93
CA SER A 33 12.35 -9.25 27.29
C SER A 33 11.53 -8.80 26.09
N CYS A 34 10.45 -9.51 25.80
CA CYS A 34 9.56 -9.24 24.68
C CYS A 34 8.17 -8.86 25.19
N VAL A 35 7.55 -7.89 24.51
CA VAL A 35 6.17 -7.48 24.76
C VAL A 35 5.34 -7.69 23.50
N PRO A 36 4.06 -8.08 23.63
CA PRO A 36 3.16 -8.17 22.48
C PRO A 36 3.05 -6.84 21.74
N HIS A 37 3.07 -6.90 20.42
CA HIS A 37 2.93 -5.74 19.54
C HIS A 37 2.18 -6.12 18.25
N SER A 38 1.67 -5.13 17.53
CA SER A 38 1.09 -5.25 16.19
C SER A 38 1.41 -4.01 15.39
N CYS A 39 1.71 -4.14 14.09
CA CYS A 39 1.94 -2.97 13.23
C CYS A 39 0.72 -2.04 13.20
N GLY A 40 0.95 -0.75 12.94
CA GLY A 40 -0.12 0.21 12.73
C GLY A 40 -0.97 -0.10 11.49
N PRO A 41 -2.14 0.56 11.35
CA PRO A 41 -3.04 0.33 10.21
C PRO A 41 -2.42 0.66 8.84
N ASP A 42 -1.45 1.58 8.81
CA ASP A 42 -0.73 2.00 7.60
C ASP A 42 0.66 1.36 7.49
N GLU A 43 0.91 0.27 8.23
CA GLU A 43 2.18 -0.45 8.25
C GLU A 43 1.98 -1.92 7.90
N ALA A 44 3.04 -2.56 7.41
CA ALA A 44 3.12 -4.00 7.25
C ALA A 44 4.42 -4.52 7.85
N CYS A 45 4.36 -5.71 8.45
CA CYS A 45 5.54 -6.42 8.90
C CYS A 45 6.31 -6.95 7.69
N ARG A 46 7.49 -6.40 7.40
CA ARG A 46 8.31 -6.78 6.25
C ARG A 46 9.78 -6.40 6.47
N VAL A 47 10.63 -6.80 5.53
CA VAL A 47 12.01 -6.34 5.48
C VAL A 47 12.12 -5.18 4.49
N VAL A 48 12.60 -4.02 4.94
CA VAL A 48 12.94 -2.87 4.09
C VAL A 48 14.41 -2.55 4.30
N ASP A 49 15.19 -2.49 3.21
CA ASP A 49 16.63 -2.22 3.23
C ASP A 49 17.43 -3.09 4.23
N GLY A 50 16.99 -4.34 4.42
CA GLY A 50 17.61 -5.31 5.33
C GLY A 50 17.12 -5.25 6.78
N GLU A 51 16.23 -4.32 7.12
CA GLU A 51 15.65 -4.17 8.45
C GLU A 51 14.25 -4.81 8.52
N PHE A 52 14.10 -5.85 9.36
CA PHE A 52 12.81 -6.49 9.63
C PHE A 52 12.03 -5.68 10.68
N GLY A 53 10.78 -5.35 10.36
CA GLY A 53 9.90 -4.66 11.32
C GLY A 53 8.61 -4.16 10.69
N CYS A 54 7.87 -3.36 11.46
CA CYS A 54 6.73 -2.62 10.96
C CYS A 54 7.22 -1.43 10.12
N HIS A 55 6.91 -1.46 8.83
CA HIS A 55 7.27 -0.41 7.89
C HIS A 55 6.02 0.16 7.22
N PRO A 56 5.99 1.46 6.88
CA PRO A 56 4.87 2.05 6.17
C PRO A 56 4.50 1.24 4.92
N ASN A 57 3.21 1.05 4.68
CA ASN A 57 2.72 0.44 3.46
C ASN A 57 3.14 1.28 2.26
N PRO A 58 3.61 0.64 1.16
CA PRO A 58 3.98 1.36 -0.04
C PRO A 58 2.76 2.12 -0.57
N ARG A 59 2.93 3.42 -0.84
CA ARG A 59 1.89 4.23 -1.46
C ARG A 59 2.02 4.12 -2.97
N GLY A 60 0.95 3.66 -3.61
CA GLY A 60 0.79 3.75 -5.06
C GLY A 60 -0.02 4.98 -5.43
N THR A 61 0.28 5.59 -6.59
CA THR A 61 -0.58 6.62 -7.18
C THR A 61 -0.94 6.21 -8.59
N CYS A 62 -2.24 6.21 -8.91
CA CYS A 62 -2.72 6.21 -10.28
C CYS A 62 -3.23 7.60 -10.64
N SER A 63 -3.16 7.97 -11.92
CA SER A 63 -3.72 9.25 -12.39
C SER A 63 -4.41 9.08 -13.74
N ALA A 64 -5.49 9.84 -13.93
CA ALA A 64 -6.15 10.04 -15.21
C ALA A 64 -6.20 11.55 -15.49
N SER A 65 -5.77 11.99 -16.67
CA SER A 65 -5.71 13.41 -17.03
C SER A 65 -5.90 13.65 -18.52
N GLY A 66 -6.45 14.81 -18.90
CA GLY A 66 -6.55 15.24 -20.30
C GLY A 66 -7.56 14.43 -21.13
N ASP A 67 -7.20 14.16 -22.38
CA ASP A 67 -7.87 13.25 -23.31
C ASP A 67 -7.31 11.83 -23.17
N PRO A 68 -8.02 10.97 -22.45
CA PRO A 68 -7.57 10.48 -21.17
C PRO A 68 -6.25 9.69 -21.28
N HIS A 69 -5.22 10.27 -20.67
CA HIS A 69 -3.94 9.65 -20.39
C HIS A 69 -3.99 9.01 -19.00
N TYR A 70 -3.66 7.73 -18.93
CA TYR A 70 -3.66 6.95 -17.71
C TYR A 70 -2.23 6.62 -17.28
N LEU A 71 -1.97 6.76 -15.98
CA LEU A 71 -0.81 6.21 -15.29
C LEU A 71 -1.31 5.24 -14.22
N THR A 72 -0.93 3.97 -14.33
CA THR A 72 -1.32 2.93 -13.38
C THR A 72 -0.47 2.98 -12.11
N PHE A 73 -0.92 2.28 -11.06
CA PHE A 73 -0.17 2.14 -9.81
C PHE A 73 1.22 1.50 -9.98
N ASP A 74 1.40 0.63 -10.98
CA ASP A 74 2.69 0.02 -11.33
C ASP A 74 3.51 0.85 -12.36
N GLY A 75 3.09 2.08 -12.64
CA GLY A 75 3.84 3.05 -13.44
C GLY A 75 3.70 2.91 -14.95
N LYS A 76 2.73 2.14 -15.46
CA LYS A 76 2.46 2.03 -16.91
C LYS A 76 1.62 3.18 -17.39
N THR A 77 2.04 3.76 -18.52
CA THR A 77 1.32 4.82 -19.22
C THR A 77 0.58 4.29 -20.43
N TYR A 78 -0.68 4.69 -20.62
CA TYR A 78 -1.43 4.40 -21.84
C TYR A 78 -2.55 5.41 -22.08
N ASP A 79 -3.01 5.46 -23.33
CA ASP A 79 -4.11 6.31 -23.77
C ASP A 79 -5.33 5.44 -24.08
N PHE A 80 -6.52 5.88 -23.68
CA PHE A 80 -7.74 5.12 -23.91
C PHE A 80 -8.96 5.99 -24.21
N GLN A 81 -9.27 6.14 -25.50
CA GLN A 81 -10.32 7.01 -26.02
C GLN A 81 -11.72 6.36 -25.97
N GLY A 82 -12.09 5.80 -24.82
CA GLY A 82 -13.43 5.23 -24.58
C GLY A 82 -14.45 6.29 -24.13
N THR A 83 -15.74 6.11 -24.45
CA THR A 83 -16.83 7.08 -24.15
C THR A 83 -17.89 6.54 -23.18
N CYS A 84 -17.53 5.57 -22.34
CA CYS A 84 -18.40 5.01 -21.30
C CYS A 84 -17.95 5.45 -19.90
N ARG A 85 -18.57 4.85 -18.89
CA ARG A 85 -18.08 4.86 -17.51
C ARG A 85 -17.12 3.68 -17.31
N TYR A 86 -15.99 3.94 -16.68
CA TYR A 86 -14.93 2.97 -16.44
C TYR A 86 -14.47 3.02 -14.98
N VAL A 87 -14.16 1.86 -14.43
CA VAL A 87 -13.54 1.74 -13.10
C VAL A 87 -12.08 2.10 -13.20
N LEU A 88 -11.64 3.08 -12.41
CA LEU A 88 -10.23 3.47 -12.28
C LEU A 88 -9.53 2.69 -11.17
N ALA A 89 -10.21 2.53 -10.03
CA ALA A 89 -9.70 1.79 -8.89
C ALA A 89 -10.87 1.19 -8.09
N GLU A 90 -10.75 -0.09 -7.74
CA GLU A 90 -11.65 -0.79 -6.83
C GLU A 90 -10.86 -1.80 -6.01
N VAL A 91 -11.40 -2.23 -4.88
CA VAL A 91 -10.76 -3.26 -4.05
C VAL A 91 -11.02 -4.65 -4.64
N CYS A 92 -9.98 -5.27 -5.17
CA CYS A 92 -10.01 -6.66 -5.62
C CYS A 92 -9.92 -7.62 -4.42
N ASN A 93 -10.94 -8.45 -4.23
CA ASN A 93 -11.11 -9.41 -3.12
C ASN A 93 -11.32 -8.79 -1.73
N SER A 94 -12.50 -9.04 -1.15
CA SER A 94 -12.95 -8.57 0.16
C SER A 94 -12.30 -9.26 1.37
N SER A 95 -11.30 -10.13 1.15
CA SER A 95 -10.76 -11.02 2.19
C SER A 95 -9.81 -10.36 3.19
N ASN A 96 -9.34 -9.13 2.92
CA ASN A 96 -8.22 -8.53 3.67
C ASN A 96 -8.66 -7.46 4.68
N GLY A 97 -9.94 -7.41 5.06
CA GLY A 97 -10.44 -6.42 6.02
C GLY A 97 -10.39 -4.96 5.52
N LEU A 98 -10.18 -4.76 4.21
CA LEU A 98 -10.21 -3.46 3.58
C LEU A 98 -11.66 -2.99 3.39
N HIS A 99 -11.91 -1.69 3.60
CA HIS A 99 -13.20 -1.09 3.25
C HIS A 99 -13.36 -1.07 1.74
N GLN A 100 -14.50 -1.56 1.26
CA GLN A 100 -14.77 -1.57 -0.18
C GLN A 100 -15.02 -0.14 -0.67
N PHE A 101 -14.41 0.18 -1.80
CA PHE A 101 -14.66 1.42 -2.53
C PHE A 101 -14.56 1.18 -4.04
N SER A 102 -15.15 2.09 -4.81
CA SER A 102 -15.01 2.18 -6.26
C SER A 102 -14.80 3.64 -6.67
N VAL A 103 -13.82 3.87 -7.52
CA VAL A 103 -13.57 5.15 -8.20
C VAL A 103 -13.84 4.94 -9.69
N GLU A 104 -14.81 5.69 -10.22
CA GLU A 104 -15.23 5.57 -11.62
C GLU A 104 -15.12 6.91 -12.34
N ALA A 105 -14.68 6.86 -13.59
CA ALA A 105 -14.65 8.01 -14.48
C ALA A 105 -15.60 7.81 -15.66
N LYS A 106 -16.44 8.81 -15.92
CA LYS A 106 -17.28 8.86 -17.12
C LYS A 106 -16.58 9.72 -18.17
N ASN A 107 -16.31 9.13 -19.32
CA ASN A 107 -15.73 9.84 -20.45
C ASN A 107 -16.82 10.12 -21.51
N GLU A 108 -16.75 11.30 -22.13
CA GLU A 108 -17.68 11.74 -23.17
C GLU A 108 -16.93 12.18 -24.42
N PRO A 109 -17.53 12.06 -25.63
CA PRO A 109 -16.92 12.54 -26.85
C PRO A 109 -16.73 14.05 -26.82
N TRP A 110 -15.58 14.52 -27.30
CA TRP A 110 -15.26 15.94 -27.27
C TRP A 110 -15.47 16.60 -28.64
N ASN A 111 -16.52 17.42 -28.77
CA ASN A 111 -16.73 18.33 -29.91
C ASN A 111 -16.57 17.71 -31.31
N GLY A 112 -16.96 16.45 -31.49
CA GLY A 112 -16.87 15.74 -32.78
C GLY A 112 -15.46 15.31 -33.18
N LEU A 113 -14.46 15.49 -32.30
CA LEU A 113 -13.12 14.94 -32.46
C LEU A 113 -13.13 13.45 -32.08
N PRO A 114 -12.22 12.63 -32.64
CA PRO A 114 -12.07 11.22 -32.29
C PRO A 114 -11.34 11.03 -30.94
N VAL A 115 -11.69 11.85 -29.94
CA VAL A 115 -11.17 11.80 -28.58
C VAL A 115 -12.31 11.88 -27.58
N SER A 116 -12.08 11.33 -26.40
CA SER A 116 -12.96 11.48 -25.25
C SER A 116 -12.29 12.33 -24.18
N ILE A 117 -13.10 12.90 -23.30
CA ILE A 117 -12.65 13.64 -22.12
C ILE A 117 -13.37 13.15 -20.89
N THR A 118 -12.73 13.22 -19.73
CA THR A 118 -13.40 12.91 -18.46
C THR A 118 -14.39 14.01 -18.11
N ALA A 119 -15.67 13.65 -18.07
CA ALA A 119 -16.79 14.54 -17.76
C ALA A 119 -17.21 14.47 -16.28
N GLU A 120 -17.04 13.31 -15.65
CA GLU A 120 -17.48 13.06 -14.27
C GLU A 120 -16.53 12.07 -13.58
N VAL A 121 -16.29 12.31 -12.29
CA VAL A 121 -15.63 11.35 -11.39
C VAL A 121 -16.59 11.04 -10.25
N ALA A 122 -16.85 9.76 -10.02
CA ALA A 122 -17.67 9.27 -8.93
C ALA A 122 -16.83 8.42 -7.96
N VAL A 123 -16.99 8.67 -6.66
CA VAL A 123 -16.34 7.91 -5.59
C VAL A 123 -17.42 7.32 -4.70
N THR A 124 -17.45 6.00 -4.60
CA THR A 124 -18.40 5.26 -3.75
C THR A 124 -17.62 4.48 -2.69
N VAL A 125 -18.03 4.62 -1.44
CA VAL A 125 -17.53 3.84 -0.29
C VAL A 125 -18.71 3.05 0.27
N PHE A 126 -18.50 1.76 0.52
CA PHE A 126 -19.54 0.82 0.95
C PHE A 126 -19.47 0.52 2.45
#